data_AF-A0A2E2U667-F1
#
_entry.id   AF-A0A2E2U667-F1
#
_cell.length_a   1.000
_cell.length_b   1.000
_cell.length_c   1.000
_cell.angle_alpha   90.00
_cell.angle_beta   90.00
_cell.angle_gamma   90.00
#
_symmetry.space_group_name_H-M   'P 1'
#
loop_
_entity.id
_entity.type
_entity.pdbx_description
1 polymer ?
#
loop_
_entity_poly.entity_id
_entity_poly.type
_entity_poly.pdbx_seq_one_letter_code
_entity_poly.pdbx_strand_id
1 'polypeptide(L)'
;MKNLMMIMTLSLLSANTFACSYSLVENFTSRIHGDYSSSIHQMQAAVAAIKVCSHSPEVLEYAAQRLGSRIRGDYSYSVRLSQELGKLCRNDSRCANAVVRAIGESIEGNYSYSVGMSNAIASVVRRNRFHSTKCAAMEAISNAIHPGYSYSRSMNSTIVEIANFSVKMD
;
A
#
# COMPACT_ATOMS: atom_id res chain seq x y z
N MET A 1 5.46 -3.76 26.88
CA MET A 1 4.73 -5.05 26.87
C MET A 1 3.21 -4.91 26.91
N LYS A 2 2.62 -3.92 27.60
CA LYS A 2 1.15 -3.76 27.69
C LYS A 2 0.44 -3.47 26.35
N ASN A 3 1.07 -2.74 25.43
CA ASN A 3 0.43 -2.38 24.15
C ASN A 3 0.38 -3.52 23.13
N LEU A 4 1.34 -4.45 23.17
CA LEU A 4 1.36 -5.61 22.26
C LEU A 4 0.25 -6.60 22.61
N MET A 5 -0.01 -6.76 23.91
CA MET A 5 -0.99 -7.71 24.43
C MET A 5 -2.44 -7.30 24.09
N MET A 6 -2.72 -5.99 23.98
CA MET A 6 -4.03 -5.48 23.58
C MET A 6 -4.33 -5.69 22.09
N ILE A 7 -3.31 -5.69 21.22
CA ILE A 7 -3.47 -5.97 19.78
C ILE A 7 -3.74 -7.46 19.57
N MET A 8 -3.12 -8.34 20.37
CA MET A 8 -3.43 -9.77 20.35
C MET A 8 -4.81 -10.11 20.92
N THR A 9 -5.27 -9.44 21.98
CA THR A 9 -6.64 -9.69 22.49
C THR A 9 -7.73 -9.16 21.57
N LEU A 10 -7.52 -8.05 20.84
CA LEU A 10 -8.50 -7.59 19.83
C LEU A 10 -8.58 -8.52 18.60
N SER A 11 -7.47 -9.16 18.21
CA SER A 11 -7.46 -10.09 17.07
C SER A 11 -8.14 -11.43 17.37
N LEU A 12 -8.32 -11.78 18.64
CA LEU A 12 -9.06 -12.98 19.09
C LEU A 12 -10.58 -12.73 19.27
N LEU A 13 -11.01 -11.48 19.43
CA LEU A 13 -12.43 -11.12 19.65
C LEU A 13 -13.21 -10.80 18.36
N SER A 14 -12.53 -10.62 17.21
CA SER A 14 -13.14 -10.04 16.00
C SER A 14 -13.48 -11.03 14.88
N ALA A 15 -13.37 -12.34 15.10
CA ALA A 15 -13.53 -13.29 14.00
C ALA A 15 -14.95 -13.37 13.42
N ASN A 16 -16.00 -12.92 14.13
CA ASN A 16 -17.39 -13.20 13.69
C ASN A 16 -18.41 -12.03 13.73
N THR A 17 -18.10 -10.82 14.20
CA THR A 17 -19.15 -9.77 14.33
C THR A 17 -18.72 -8.30 14.20
N PHE A 18 -17.43 -7.97 14.12
CA PHE A 18 -17.00 -6.57 14.03
C PHE A 18 -16.68 -6.18 12.60
N ALA A 19 -17.67 -5.61 11.91
CA ALA A 19 -17.41 -4.82 10.71
C ALA A 19 -16.50 -3.64 11.09
N CYS A 20 -15.37 -3.52 10.40
CA CYS A 20 -14.47 -2.40 10.62
C CYS A 20 -15.16 -1.09 10.24
N SER A 21 -15.16 -0.13 11.16
CA SER A 21 -15.61 1.25 10.93
C SER A 21 -14.42 2.16 10.64
N TYR A 22 -14.70 3.34 10.10
CA TYR A 22 -13.72 4.43 9.96
C TYR A 22 -12.99 4.74 11.28
N SER A 23 -13.69 4.69 12.42
CA SER A 23 -13.08 4.95 13.73
C SER A 23 -12.07 3.88 14.14
N LEU A 24 -12.26 2.62 13.75
CA LEU A 24 -11.28 1.56 14.02
C LEU A 24 -10.04 1.74 13.14
N VAL A 25 -10.21 2.15 11.88
CA VAL A 25 -9.09 2.51 11.00
C VAL A 25 -8.28 3.66 11.58
N GLU A 26 -8.94 4.72 12.07
CA GLU A 26 -8.28 5.85 12.75
C GLU A 26 -7.53 5.41 14.02
N ASN A 27 -8.08 4.47 14.78
CA ASN A 27 -7.40 3.92 15.96
C ASN A 27 -6.14 3.15 15.57
N PHE A 28 -6.18 2.35 14.49
CA PHE A 28 -4.98 1.68 13.99
C PHE A 28 -3.94 2.68 13.48
N THR A 29 -4.34 3.67 12.68
CA THR A 29 -3.42 4.63 12.04
C THR A 29 -2.82 5.63 13.02
N SER A 30 -3.53 6.00 14.09
CA SER A 30 -3.03 6.86 15.16
C SER A 30 -2.00 6.17 16.07
N ARG A 31 -2.06 4.83 16.16
CA ARG A 31 -1.10 4.01 16.91
C ARG A 31 0.18 3.70 16.14
N ILE A 32 0.25 4.05 14.86
CA ILE A 32 1.49 3.91 14.07
C ILE A 32 2.43 5.04 14.49
N HIS A 33 3.34 4.72 15.41
CA HIS A 33 4.32 5.62 15.99
C HIS A 33 5.54 4.84 16.50
N GLY A 34 6.69 5.50 16.59
CA GLY A 34 7.95 4.91 17.06
C GLY A 34 9.01 4.86 15.97
N ASP A 35 10.10 4.14 16.24
CA ASP A 35 11.15 3.93 15.26
C ASP A 35 10.67 3.15 14.03
N TYR A 36 11.49 3.09 12.98
CA TYR A 36 11.12 2.48 11.70
C TYR A 36 10.71 1.01 11.85
N SER A 37 11.38 0.24 12.72
CA SER A 37 11.08 -1.19 12.89
C SER A 37 9.74 -1.39 13.60
N SER A 38 9.48 -0.62 14.65
CA SER A 38 8.20 -0.67 15.37
C SER A 38 7.04 -0.26 14.48
N SER A 39 7.23 0.79 13.67
CA SER A 39 6.20 1.30 12.77
C SER A 39 5.86 0.31 11.64
N ILE A 40 6.83 -0.45 11.12
CA ILE A 40 6.56 -1.53 10.15
C ILE A 40 5.69 -2.62 10.77
N HIS A 41 6.02 -3.08 11.99
CA HIS A 41 5.23 -4.11 12.65
C HIS A 41 3.81 -3.64 12.99
N GLN A 42 3.65 -2.39 13.40
CA GLN A 42 2.35 -1.79 13.66
C GLN A 42 1.53 -1.66 12.37
N MET A 43 2.16 -1.28 11.24
CA MET A 43 1.51 -1.28 9.93
C MET A 43 1.06 -2.67 9.52
N GLN A 44 1.92 -3.69 9.65
CA GLN A 44 1.57 -5.08 9.35
C GLN A 44 0.37 -5.56 10.17
N ALA A 45 0.35 -5.24 11.46
CA ALA A 45 -0.77 -5.56 12.34
C ALA A 45 -2.04 -4.81 11.93
N ALA A 46 -1.95 -3.53 11.59
CA ALA A 46 -3.08 -2.72 11.13
C ALA A 46 -3.67 -3.26 9.82
N VAL A 47 -2.82 -3.56 8.83
CA VAL A 47 -3.25 -4.15 7.55
C VAL A 47 -3.90 -5.51 7.79
N ALA A 48 -3.31 -6.38 8.60
CA ALA A 48 -3.87 -7.69 8.92
C ALA A 48 -5.23 -7.57 9.61
N ALA A 49 -5.37 -6.69 10.60
CA ALA A 49 -6.62 -6.46 11.29
C ALA A 49 -7.70 -5.94 10.34
N ILE A 50 -7.40 -4.89 9.55
CA ILE A 50 -8.34 -4.28 8.61
C ILE A 50 -8.84 -5.28 7.56
N LYS A 51 -7.96 -6.14 7.05
CA LYS A 51 -8.33 -7.20 6.11
C LYS A 51 -9.29 -8.24 6.69
N VAL A 52 -9.24 -8.48 8.00
CA VAL A 52 -10.12 -9.46 8.66
C VAL A 52 -11.46 -8.83 9.00
N CYS A 53 -11.47 -7.60 9.49
CA CYS A 53 -12.69 -6.93 9.95
C CYS A 53 -13.47 -6.19 8.84
N SER A 54 -12.87 -5.85 7.69
CA SER A 54 -13.56 -5.11 6.62
C SER A 54 -13.56 -5.83 5.29
N HIS A 55 -14.76 -5.92 4.70
CA HIS A 55 -14.98 -6.24 3.30
C HIS A 55 -15.67 -5.09 2.54
N SER A 56 -15.94 -3.96 3.20
CA SER A 56 -16.53 -2.78 2.56
C SER A 56 -15.45 -2.09 1.71
N PRO A 57 -15.70 -1.89 0.40
CA PRO A 57 -14.81 -1.16 -0.48
C PRO A 57 -14.45 0.23 0.06
N GLU A 58 -15.43 0.94 0.62
CA GLU A 58 -15.27 2.30 1.14
C GLU A 58 -14.33 2.35 2.34
N VAL A 59 -14.48 1.41 3.28
CA VAL A 59 -13.61 1.32 4.47
C VAL A 59 -12.20 0.88 4.07
N LEU A 60 -12.07 -0.03 3.11
CA LEU A 60 -10.78 -0.48 2.60
C LEU A 60 -10.05 0.64 1.84
N GLU A 61 -10.78 1.42 1.03
CA GLU A 61 -10.26 2.61 0.35
C GLU A 61 -9.78 3.66 1.37
N TYR A 62 -10.59 3.94 2.39
CA TYR A 62 -10.22 4.87 3.46
C TYR A 62 -8.98 4.40 4.23
N ALA A 63 -8.91 3.11 4.56
CA ALA A 63 -7.75 2.51 5.18
C ALA A 63 -6.50 2.63 4.30
N ALA A 64 -6.62 2.38 3.00
CA ALA A 64 -5.53 2.54 2.04
C ALA A 64 -4.98 3.97 2.05
N GLN A 65 -5.87 4.97 2.02
CA GLN A 65 -5.49 6.39 2.05
C GLN A 65 -4.82 6.77 3.37
N ARG A 66 -5.41 6.39 4.51
CA ARG A 66 -4.89 6.74 5.84
C ARG A 66 -3.57 6.07 6.16
N LEU A 67 -3.44 4.77 5.92
CA LEU A 67 -2.17 4.07 6.08
C LEU A 67 -1.14 4.57 5.04
N GLY A 68 -1.60 4.86 3.82
CA GLY A 68 -0.80 5.45 2.75
C GLY A 68 -0.11 6.76 3.14
N SER A 69 -0.82 7.66 3.82
CA SER A 69 -0.26 8.92 4.33
C SER A 69 0.91 8.76 5.33
N ARG A 70 1.14 7.53 5.83
CA ARG A 70 2.27 7.20 6.71
C ARG A 70 3.50 6.73 5.95
N ILE A 71 3.44 6.57 4.63
CA ILE A 71 4.58 6.25 3.78
C ILE A 71 5.44 7.51 3.62
N ARG A 72 6.15 7.88 4.69
CA ARG A 72 7.11 8.99 4.71
C ARG A 72 8.32 8.58 5.55
N GLY A 73 9.51 9.00 5.14
CA GLY A 73 10.77 8.71 5.84
C GLY A 73 11.79 7.99 4.96
N ASP A 74 12.74 7.31 5.60
CA ASP A 74 13.88 6.67 4.93
C ASP A 74 13.46 5.62 3.89
N TYR A 75 14.30 5.48 2.85
CA TYR A 75 14.09 4.59 1.71
C TYR A 75 13.60 3.18 2.09
N SER A 76 14.35 2.47 2.95
CA SER A 76 14.04 1.08 3.29
C SER A 76 12.72 0.95 4.05
N TYR A 77 12.36 1.96 4.82
CA TYR A 77 11.12 2.00 5.58
C TYR A 77 9.93 2.19 4.65
N SER A 78 9.98 3.22 3.81
CA SER A 78 8.87 3.58 2.93
C SER A 78 8.58 2.48 1.90
N VAL A 79 9.61 1.84 1.32
CA VAL A 79 9.40 0.71 0.40
C VAL A 79 8.72 -0.49 1.08
N ARG A 80 9.13 -0.84 2.31
CA ARG A 80 8.52 -1.93 3.06
C ARG A 80 7.07 -1.64 3.41
N LEU A 81 6.75 -0.42 3.85
CA LEU A 81 5.37 -0.02 4.11
C LEU A 81 4.50 -0.11 2.86
N SER A 82 4.99 0.38 1.72
CA SER A 82 4.29 0.30 0.43
C SER A 82 3.98 -1.15 0.03
N GLN A 83 4.93 -2.07 0.26
CA GLN A 83 4.72 -3.50 0.01
C GLN A 83 3.67 -4.13 0.92
N GLU A 84 3.63 -3.74 2.20
CA GLU A 84 2.61 -4.20 3.14
C GLU A 84 1.23 -3.63 2.82
N LEU A 85 1.17 -2.34 2.49
CA LEU A 85 -0.05 -1.68 2.06
C LEU A 85 -0.65 -2.35 0.82
N GLY A 86 0.21 -2.78 -0.11
CA GLY A 86 -0.20 -3.57 -1.28
C GLY A 86 -0.84 -4.91 -0.98
N LYS A 87 -0.77 -5.40 0.27
CA LYS A 87 -1.48 -6.62 0.70
C LYS A 87 -2.89 -6.34 1.21
N LEU A 88 -3.25 -5.07 1.47
CA LEU A 88 -4.55 -4.67 2.01
C LEU A 88 -5.69 -5.06 1.06
N CYS A 89 -5.54 -4.71 -0.21
CA CYS A 89 -6.59 -4.87 -1.21
C CYS A 89 -6.45 -6.21 -1.93
N ARG A 90 -7.53 -6.99 -1.96
CA ARG A 90 -7.64 -8.20 -2.77
C ARG A 90 -8.95 -8.16 -3.54
N ASN A 91 -8.88 -8.13 -4.86
CA ASN A 91 -10.04 -8.12 -5.75
C ASN A 91 -10.97 -6.92 -5.54
N ASP A 92 -10.44 -5.79 -5.09
CA ASP A 92 -11.18 -4.52 -4.99
C ASP A 92 -10.41 -3.42 -5.73
N SER A 93 -11.01 -2.90 -6.80
CA SER A 93 -10.35 -1.91 -7.66
C SER A 93 -10.25 -0.54 -7.00
N ARG A 94 -11.21 -0.13 -6.16
CA ARG A 94 -11.19 1.16 -5.46
C ARG A 94 -10.06 1.19 -4.44
N CYS A 95 -9.99 0.16 -3.60
CA CYS A 95 -8.92 -0.02 -2.64
C CYS A 95 -7.56 -0.10 -3.36
N ALA A 96 -7.44 -0.93 -4.40
CA ALA A 96 -6.17 -1.09 -5.12
C ALA A 96 -5.70 0.23 -5.76
N ASN A 97 -6.61 1.01 -6.33
CA ASN A 97 -6.31 2.33 -6.89
C ASN A 97 -5.86 3.30 -5.79
N ALA A 98 -6.53 3.30 -4.63
CA ALA A 98 -6.14 4.14 -3.50
C ALA A 98 -4.74 3.77 -2.96
N VAL A 99 -4.41 2.47 -2.89
CA VAL A 99 -3.06 2.03 -2.51
C VAL A 99 -2.03 2.50 -3.53
N VAL A 100 -2.28 2.29 -4.82
CA VAL A 100 -1.38 2.74 -5.89
C VAL A 100 -1.15 4.24 -5.81
N ARG A 101 -2.22 5.03 -5.65
CA ARG A 101 -2.14 6.49 -5.54
C ARG A 101 -1.33 6.89 -4.31
N ALA A 102 -1.59 6.29 -3.15
CA ALA A 102 -0.83 6.60 -1.94
C ALA A 102 0.67 6.27 -2.06
N ILE A 103 1.02 5.13 -2.69
CA ILE A 103 2.42 4.80 -2.96
C ILE A 103 3.02 5.81 -3.94
N GLY A 104 2.28 6.17 -5.00
CA GLY A 104 2.69 7.13 -6.02
C GLY A 104 2.95 8.53 -5.47
N GLU A 105 2.04 9.06 -4.65
CA GLU A 105 2.18 10.34 -3.94
C GLU A 105 3.38 10.35 -2.98
N SER A 106 3.82 9.17 -2.55
CA SER A 106 4.97 9.03 -1.66
C SER A 106 6.28 8.89 -2.42
N ILE A 107 6.28 8.86 -3.76
CA ILE A 107 7.49 8.80 -4.57
C ILE A 107 8.14 10.18 -4.60
N GLU A 108 9.01 10.41 -3.64
CA GLU A 108 9.84 11.61 -3.57
C GLU A 108 11.32 11.20 -3.47
N GLY A 109 12.20 11.94 -4.14
CA GLY A 109 13.64 11.83 -3.94
C GLY A 109 14.40 11.08 -5.03
N ASN A 110 15.40 10.30 -4.61
CA ASN A 110 16.46 9.80 -5.49
C ASN A 110 16.08 8.52 -6.25
N TYR A 111 16.93 8.16 -7.21
CA TYR A 111 16.75 7.04 -8.12
C TYR A 111 16.33 5.72 -7.43
N SER A 112 17.04 5.32 -6.37
CA SER A 112 16.77 4.06 -5.66
C SER A 112 15.38 4.03 -5.04
N TYR A 113 14.94 5.18 -4.53
CA TYR A 113 13.62 5.34 -3.95
C TYR A 113 12.51 5.10 -4.96
N SER A 114 12.62 5.71 -6.15
CA SER A 114 11.65 5.53 -7.23
C SER A 114 11.54 4.07 -7.69
N VAL A 115 12.66 3.35 -7.81
CA VAL A 115 12.66 1.91 -8.18
C VAL A 115 11.90 1.07 -7.15
N GLY A 116 12.22 1.27 -5.86
CA GLY A 116 11.59 0.51 -4.79
C GLY A 116 10.08 0.71 -4.74
N MET A 117 9.63 1.95 -4.91
CA MET A 117 8.21 2.29 -4.95
C MET A 117 7.51 1.78 -6.21
N SER A 118 8.13 1.89 -7.39
CA SER A 118 7.59 1.29 -8.61
C SER A 118 7.41 -0.23 -8.48
N ASN A 119 8.35 -0.91 -7.82
CA ASN A 119 8.22 -2.35 -7.54
C ASN A 119 7.08 -2.66 -6.57
N ALA A 120 6.83 -1.79 -5.60
CA ALA A 120 5.66 -1.91 -4.73
C ALA A 120 4.35 -1.73 -5.52
N ILE A 121 4.26 -0.71 -6.39
CA ILE A 121 3.12 -0.50 -7.30
C ILE A 121 2.89 -1.73 -8.18
N ALA A 122 3.95 -2.27 -8.81
CA ALA A 122 3.84 -3.47 -9.64
C ALA A 122 3.32 -4.68 -8.86
N SER A 123 3.72 -4.85 -7.60
CA SER A 123 3.16 -5.89 -6.72
C SER A 123 1.65 -5.72 -6.50
N VAL A 124 1.14 -4.49 -6.39
CA VAL A 124 -0.31 -4.22 -6.29
C VAL A 124 -1.02 -4.61 -7.58
N VAL A 125 -0.46 -4.24 -8.73
CA VAL A 125 -1.00 -4.57 -10.07
C VAL A 125 -1.04 -6.08 -10.29
N ARG A 126 0.02 -6.83 -9.93
CA ARG A 126 0.02 -8.31 -10.04
C ARG A 126 -1.09 -8.97 -9.22
N ARG A 127 -1.46 -8.37 -8.09
CA ARG A 127 -2.48 -8.88 -7.17
C ARG A 127 -3.89 -8.46 -7.58
N ASN A 128 -4.04 -7.38 -8.35
CA ASN A 128 -5.31 -6.78 -8.71
C ASN A 128 -5.40 -6.62 -10.23
N ARG A 129 -6.18 -7.48 -10.87
CA ARG A 129 -6.25 -7.61 -12.33
C ARG A 129 -7.08 -6.52 -13.04
N PHE A 130 -7.53 -5.49 -12.31
CA PHE A 130 -8.40 -4.46 -12.86
C PHE A 130 -7.64 -3.51 -13.79
N HIS A 131 -8.25 -3.17 -14.92
CA HIS A 131 -7.69 -2.21 -15.86
C HIS A 131 -7.49 -0.83 -15.20
N SER A 132 -8.44 -0.38 -14.37
CA SER A 132 -8.33 0.88 -13.64
C SER A 132 -7.11 0.95 -12.70
N THR A 133 -6.71 -0.16 -12.08
CA THR A 133 -5.51 -0.23 -11.24
C THR A 133 -4.23 -0.12 -12.05
N LYS A 134 -4.21 -0.62 -13.29
CA LYS A 134 -3.09 -0.43 -14.21
C LYS A 134 -2.98 1.03 -14.65
N CYS A 135 -4.10 1.68 -14.98
CA CYS A 135 -4.11 3.11 -15.34
C CYS A 135 -3.59 3.97 -14.19
N ALA A 136 -4.08 3.74 -12.97
CA ALA A 136 -3.59 4.43 -11.78
C ALA A 136 -2.09 4.18 -11.54
N ALA A 137 -1.59 2.96 -11.82
CA ALA A 137 -0.19 2.62 -11.67
C ALA A 137 0.69 3.34 -12.69
N MET A 138 0.24 3.40 -13.95
CA MET A 138 0.94 4.14 -15.01
C MET A 138 0.97 5.63 -14.71
N GLU A 139 -0.13 6.22 -14.22
CA GLU A 139 -0.19 7.62 -13.82
C GLU A 139 0.76 7.91 -12.64
N ALA A 140 0.71 7.09 -11.59
CA ALA A 140 1.59 7.22 -10.43
C ALA A 140 3.08 7.12 -10.81
N ILE A 141 3.43 6.18 -11.69
CA ILE A 141 4.81 6.01 -12.14
C ILE A 141 5.23 7.14 -13.09
N SER A 142 4.35 7.57 -13.99
CA SER A 142 4.62 8.69 -14.90
C SER A 142 4.90 9.97 -14.12
N ASN A 143 4.13 10.24 -13.06
CA ASN A 143 4.34 11.41 -12.20
C ASN A 143 5.64 11.30 -11.39
N ALA A 144 6.09 10.09 -11.08
CA ALA A 144 7.38 9.85 -10.42
C ALA A 144 8.59 9.95 -11.36
N ILE A 145 8.38 9.79 -12.66
CA ILE A 145 9.44 9.87 -13.67
C ILE A 145 9.76 11.34 -13.95
N HIS A 146 10.91 11.78 -13.42
CA HIS A 146 11.49 13.08 -13.71
C HIS A 146 12.25 13.06 -15.05
N PRO A 147 12.01 14.04 -15.95
CA PRO A 147 12.80 14.23 -17.16
C PRO A 147 14.29 14.44 -16.83
N GLY A 148 15.18 13.80 -17.58
CA GLY A 148 16.64 13.93 -17.42
C GLY A 148 17.29 12.89 -16.50
N TYR A 149 16.51 12.04 -15.82
CA TYR A 149 17.04 10.89 -15.09
C TYR A 149 17.17 9.68 -16.02
N SER A 150 18.34 9.04 -16.01
CA SER A 150 18.54 7.74 -16.64
C SER A 150 18.04 6.63 -15.71
N TYR A 151 16.89 6.06 -16.05
CA TYR A 151 16.33 4.96 -15.27
C TYR A 151 17.09 3.65 -15.58
N SER A 152 17.51 2.91 -14.55
CA SER A 152 18.12 1.59 -14.76
C SER A 152 17.14 0.62 -15.44
N ARG A 153 17.70 -0.46 -16.02
CA ARG A 153 16.94 -1.58 -16.57
C ARG A 153 15.85 -2.10 -15.63
N SER A 154 16.04 -2.04 -14.31
CA SER A 154 15.04 -2.52 -13.36
C SER A 154 13.75 -1.70 -13.41
N MET A 155 13.84 -0.37 -13.50
CA MET A 155 12.65 0.49 -13.56
C MET A 155 11.98 0.41 -14.93
N ASN A 156 12.78 0.36 -16.00
CA ASN A 156 12.26 0.12 -17.35
C ASN A 156 11.53 -1.24 -17.42
N SER A 157 12.07 -2.29 -16.78
CA SER A 157 11.40 -3.59 -16.68
C SER A 157 10.07 -3.48 -15.94
N THR A 158 9.99 -2.70 -14.86
CA THR A 158 8.76 -2.53 -14.09
C THR A 158 7.70 -1.74 -14.88
N ILE A 159 8.11 -0.68 -15.59
CA ILE A 159 7.23 0.09 -16.48
C ILE A 159 6.70 -0.81 -17.60
N VAL A 160 7.60 -1.53 -18.27
CA VAL A 160 7.25 -2.47 -19.35
C VAL A 160 6.36 -3.60 -18.83
N GLU A 161 6.60 -4.09 -17.61
CA GLU A 161 5.75 -5.10 -16.98
C GLU A 161 4.32 -4.58 -16.78
N ILE A 162 4.17 -3.40 -16.18
CA ILE A 162 2.85 -2.79 -15.95
C ILE A 162 2.15 -2.51 -17.29
N ALA A 163 2.88 -2.02 -18.29
CA ALA A 163 2.37 -1.77 -19.64
C ALA A 163 1.96 -3.07 -20.37
N ASN A 164 2.78 -4.14 -20.30
CA ASN A 164 2.50 -5.42 -20.95
C ASN A 164 1.35 -6.20 -20.30
N PHE A 165 1.07 -5.95 -19.01
CA PHE A 165 -0.15 -6.46 -18.39
C PHE A 165 -1.42 -5.90 -19.06
N SER A 166 -1.36 -4.77 -19.76
CA SER A 166 -2.50 -4.19 -20.49
C SER A 166 -2.78 -4.89 -21.83
N VAL A 167 -1.79 -5.52 -22.47
CA VAL A 167 -1.93 -6.12 -23.82
C VAL A 167 -2.53 -7.53 -23.80
N LYS A 168 -2.45 -8.26 -22.68
CA LYS A 168 -2.91 -9.66 -22.56
C LYS A 168 -4.41 -9.84 -22.20
N MET A 169 -5.22 -8.78 -22.29
CA MET A 169 -6.64 -8.83 -21.90
C MET A 169 -7.62 -8.49 -23.04
N ASP A 170 -7.09 -8.29 -24.24
CA ASP A 170 -7.85 -8.37 -25.50
C ASP A 170 -7.77 -9.82 -26.04
#